data_AF-A0A8T0YRH0-F1
#
_entry.id   AF-A0A8T0YRH0-F1
#
_cell.length_a   1.000
_cell.length_b   1.000
_cell.length_c   1.000
_cell.angle_alpha   90.00
_cell.angle_beta   90.00
_cell.angle_gamma   90.00
#
_symmetry.space_group_name_H-M   'P 1'
#
loop_
_entity.id
_entity.type
_entity.pdbx_description
1 polymer ?
#
loop_
_entity_poly.entity_id
_entity_poly.type
_entity_poly.pdbx_seq_one_letter_code
_entity_poly.pdbx_strand_id
1 'polypeptide(L)'
;MKGFCLRAKSESEDCIKTYIMKVQKQFSKKVKFVRHDGAREFATNSLKDFYEDEGIEQQTTVPYAHQTNGTAERAIRTIVTIGRSMLHHAKLDKCFWAEAAMTAIYVKNRLPSPKIEHKTPTCVCSAVGRTF
;
A
#
# COMPACT_ATOMS: atom_id res chain seq x y z
N MET A 1 9.84 -0.96 -4.44
CA MET A 1 9.29 0.17 -3.69
C MET A 1 9.32 -0.13 -2.20
N LYS A 2 9.73 0.84 -1.36
CA LYS A 2 9.73 0.71 0.11
C LYS A 2 8.35 1.11 0.66
N GLY A 3 7.92 0.49 1.76
CA GLY A 3 6.73 0.90 2.50
C GLY A 3 6.97 2.20 3.28
N PHE A 4 5.88 2.80 3.76
CA PHE A 4 5.90 3.97 4.64
C PHE A 4 5.42 3.56 6.04
N CYS A 5 6.13 3.99 7.08
CA CYS A 5 5.71 3.85 8.46
C CYS A 5 5.36 5.24 8.99
N LEU A 6 4.09 5.44 9.34
CA LEU A 6 3.59 6.72 9.84
C LEU A 6 3.83 6.81 11.34
N ARG A 7 4.32 7.95 11.82
CA ARG A 7 4.46 8.24 13.25
C ARG A 7 3.20 8.91 13.80
N ALA A 8 2.55 9.74 12.99
CA ALA A 8 1.31 10.42 13.32
C ALA A 8 0.29 10.32 12.18
N LYS A 9 -1.01 10.40 12.51
CA LYS A 9 -2.08 10.35 11.51
C LYS A 9 -2.05 11.50 10.51
N SER A 10 -1.50 12.65 10.91
CA SER A 10 -1.33 13.83 10.06
C SER A 10 -0.32 13.63 8.93
N GLU A 11 0.58 12.65 9.03
CA GLU A 11 1.58 12.36 7.99
C GLU A 11 1.01 11.49 6.86
N SER A 12 -0.23 11.00 7.01
CA SER A 12 -0.85 10.09 6.05
C SER A 12 -1.01 10.75 4.68
N GLU A 13 -1.49 11.98 4.61
CA GLU A 13 -1.71 12.73 3.37
C GLU A 13 -0.45 12.85 2.52
N ASP A 14 0.63 13.36 3.12
CA ASP A 14 1.92 13.57 2.44
C ASP A 14 2.53 12.24 1.99
N CYS A 15 2.40 11.19 2.81
CA CYS A 15 2.87 9.87 2.45
C CYS A 15 2.10 9.29 1.26
N ILE A 16 0.78 9.50 1.18
CA ILE A 16 -0.05 9.05 0.05
C ILE A 16 0.35 9.78 -1.23
N LYS A 17 0.46 11.12 -1.20
CA LYS A 17 0.92 11.92 -2.35
C LYS A 17 2.29 11.45 -2.84
N THR A 18 3.23 11.27 -1.91
CA THR A 18 4.58 10.77 -2.21
C THR A 18 4.56 9.36 -2.77
N TYR A 19 3.70 8.48 -2.25
CA TYR A 19 3.57 7.11 -2.72
C TYR A 19 3.03 7.07 -4.15
N ILE A 20 1.97 7.81 -4.46
CA ILE A 20 1.36 7.89 -5.80
C ILE A 20 2.38 8.40 -6.82
N MET A 21 3.07 9.51 -6.52
CA MET A 21 4.12 10.04 -7.40
C MET A 21 5.25 9.02 -7.63
N LYS A 22 5.69 8.30 -6.58
CA LYS A 22 6.71 7.25 -6.72
C LYS A 22 6.22 6.09 -7.58
N VAL A 23 4.97 5.66 -7.45
CA VAL A 23 4.39 4.59 -8.26
C VAL A 23 4.35 5.00 -9.71
N GLN A 24 3.83 6.20 -9.99
CA GLN A 24 3.73 6.71 -11.35
C GLN A 24 5.10 6.83 -12.02
N LYS A 25 6.10 7.38 -11.33
CA LYS A 25 7.47 7.53 -11.87
C LYS A 25 8.21 6.21 -11.99
N GLN A 26 8.08 5.30 -11.02
CA GLN A 26 8.84 4.04 -10.99
C GLN A 26 8.32 3.02 -12.01
N PHE A 27 7.01 3.03 -12.28
CA PHE A 27 6.39 2.10 -13.21
C PHE A 27 5.97 2.75 -14.53
N SER A 28 6.22 4.05 -14.71
CA SER A 28 5.81 4.85 -15.87
C SER A 28 4.32 4.69 -16.22
N LYS A 29 3.46 4.60 -15.20
CA LYS A 29 2.03 4.31 -15.35
C LYS A 29 1.20 5.22 -14.47
N LYS A 30 0.14 5.82 -15.03
CA LYS A 30 -0.79 6.65 -14.28
C LYS A 30 -1.72 5.80 -13.42
N VAL A 31 -1.85 6.18 -12.14
CA VAL A 31 -2.88 5.66 -11.24
C VAL A 31 -4.23 6.20 -11.73
N LYS A 32 -5.22 5.33 -11.91
CA LYS A 32 -6.54 5.72 -12.44
C LYS A 32 -7.57 5.96 -11.35
N PHE A 33 -7.55 5.13 -10.31
CA PHE A 33 -8.51 5.20 -9.22
C PHE A 33 -7.83 4.82 -7.91
N VAL A 34 -8.27 5.43 -6.81
CA VAL A 34 -7.87 5.11 -5.45
C VAL A 34 -9.12 4.76 -4.66
N ARG A 35 -9.12 3.59 -4.02
CA ARG A 35 -10.25 3.12 -3.21
C ARG A 35 -9.89 3.14 -1.72
N HIS A 36 -10.75 3.70 -0.89
CA HIS A 36 -10.59 3.74 0.56
C HIS A 36 -11.94 3.60 1.28
N ASP A 37 -11.92 3.32 2.58
CA ASP A 37 -13.08 2.99 3.41
C ASP A 37 -13.84 4.20 3.97
N GLY A 38 -13.60 5.40 3.43
CA GLY A 38 -14.20 6.63 3.92
C GLY A 38 -13.58 7.15 5.23
N ALA A 39 -12.44 6.61 5.67
CA ALA A 39 -11.73 7.18 6.80
C ALA A 39 -11.42 8.67 6.59
N ARG A 40 -11.62 9.47 7.65
CA ARG A 40 -11.53 10.94 7.62
C ARG A 40 -10.15 11.44 7.16
N GLU A 41 -9.12 10.67 7.46
CA GLU A 41 -7.72 10.91 7.06
C GLU A 41 -7.47 10.77 5.54
N PHE A 42 -8.39 10.14 4.80
CA PHE A 42 -8.35 10.07 3.32
C PHE A 42 -9.37 11.00 2.66
N ALA A 43 -10.17 11.71 3.46
CA ALA A 43 -11.28 12.56 3.01
C ALA A 43 -11.00 14.06 3.20
N THR A 44 -9.73 14.45 3.38
CA THR A 44 -9.33 15.86 3.48
C THR A 44 -9.43 16.55 2.11
N ASN A 45 -9.82 17.83 2.11
CA ASN A 45 -9.93 18.62 0.88
C ASN A 45 -8.59 18.68 0.12
N SER A 46 -7.47 18.81 0.83
CA SER A 46 -6.09 18.79 0.29
C SER A 46 -5.74 17.54 -0.52
N LEU A 47 -6.35 16.38 -0.20
CA LEU A 47 -6.17 15.13 -0.94
C LEU A 47 -7.12 15.05 -2.13
N LYS A 48 -8.35 15.56 -1.98
CA LYS A 48 -9.31 15.65 -3.09
C LYS A 48 -8.77 16.53 -4.21
N ASP A 49 -8.28 17.71 -3.89
CA ASP A 49 -7.68 18.64 -4.86
C ASP A 49 -6.51 17.97 -5.60
N PHE A 50 -5.66 17.24 -4.87
CA PHE A 50 -4.55 16.48 -5.46
C PHE A 50 -5.03 15.36 -6.40
N TYR A 51 -6.10 14.64 -6.05
CA TYR A 51 -6.67 13.62 -6.92
C TYR A 51 -7.30 14.23 -8.17
N GLU A 52 -7.98 15.38 -8.06
CA GLU A 52 -8.53 16.11 -9.20
C GLU A 52 -7.43 16.62 -10.14
N ASP A 53 -6.36 17.21 -9.60
CA ASP A 53 -5.20 17.69 -10.37
C ASP A 53 -4.50 16.57 -11.16
N GLU A 54 -4.37 15.39 -10.54
CA GLU A 54 -3.77 14.21 -11.17
C GLU A 54 -4.76 13.42 -12.06
N GLY A 55 -6.05 13.76 -12.03
CA GLY A 55 -7.12 13.06 -12.74
C GLY A 55 -7.39 11.64 -12.20
N ILE A 56 -7.21 11.44 -10.89
CA ILE A 56 -7.41 10.17 -10.18
C ILE A 56 -8.83 10.11 -9.63
N GLU A 57 -9.57 9.05 -9.94
CA GLU A 57 -10.92 8.86 -9.42
C GLU A 57 -10.89 8.30 -7.98
N GLN A 58 -11.51 9.02 -7.04
CA GLN A 58 -11.64 8.57 -5.66
C GLN A 58 -12.89 7.71 -5.47
N GLN A 59 -12.72 6.45 -5.05
CA GLN A 59 -13.80 5.52 -4.76
C GLN A 59 -13.91 5.29 -3.26
N THR A 60 -14.93 5.87 -2.64
CA THR A 60 -15.24 5.60 -1.22
C THR A 60 -16.14 4.37 -1.13
N THR A 61 -15.74 3.36 -0.37
CA THR A 61 -16.60 2.18 -0.15
C THR A 61 -17.75 2.53 0.78
N VAL A 62 -18.94 2.06 0.46
CA VAL A 62 -20.14 2.25 1.28
C VAL A 62 -19.91 1.61 2.67
N PRO A 63 -20.38 2.24 3.77
CA PRO A 63 -20.40 1.61 5.08
C PRO A 63 -21.03 0.20 4.98
N TYR A 64 -20.46 -0.79 5.66
CA TYR A 64 -20.88 -2.20 5.64
C TYR A 64 -20.54 -3.02 4.38
N ALA A 65 -19.91 -2.43 3.34
CA ALA A 65 -19.40 -3.16 2.18
C ALA A 65 -17.94 -3.62 2.35
N HIS A 66 -17.56 -4.15 3.52
CA HIS A 66 -16.18 -4.52 3.88
C HIS A 66 -15.49 -5.46 2.88
N GLN A 67 -16.26 -6.27 2.15
CA GLN A 67 -15.72 -7.19 1.14
C GLN A 67 -14.95 -6.46 0.03
N THR A 68 -15.31 -5.21 -0.29
CA THR A 68 -14.66 -4.40 -1.34
C THR A 68 -13.26 -3.93 -0.98
N ASN A 69 -12.95 -3.81 0.32
CA ASN A 69 -11.61 -3.49 0.83
C ASN A 69 -10.79 -4.73 1.23
N GLY A 70 -11.38 -5.93 1.11
CA GLY A 70 -10.79 -7.17 1.59
C GLY A 70 -9.45 -7.53 0.93
N THR A 71 -9.11 -6.95 -0.23
CA THR A 71 -7.78 -7.12 -0.84
C THR A 71 -6.70 -6.35 -0.10
N ALA A 72 -6.95 -5.07 0.21
CA ALA A 72 -6.03 -4.23 0.97
C ALA A 72 -5.87 -4.76 2.40
N GLU A 73 -6.97 -5.13 3.06
CA GLU A 73 -6.94 -5.72 4.40
C GLU A 73 -6.12 -7.01 4.45
N ARG A 74 -6.31 -7.93 3.48
CA ARG A 74 -5.51 -9.16 3.37
C ARG A 74 -4.03 -8.86 3.12
N ALA A 75 -3.73 -7.86 2.29
CA ALA A 75 -2.35 -7.45 2.02
C ALA A 75 -1.66 -6.95 3.30
N ILE A 76 -2.32 -6.05 4.04
CA ILE A 76 -1.84 -5.51 5.32
C ILE A 76 -1.66 -6.64 6.33
N ARG A 77 -2.67 -7.50 6.52
CA ARG A 77 -2.59 -8.64 7.44
C ARG A 77 -1.40 -9.55 7.13
N THR A 78 -1.14 -9.81 5.84
CA THR A 78 0.02 -10.62 5.46
C THR A 78 1.35 -9.95 5.82
N ILE A 79 1.48 -8.63 5.58
CA ILE A 79 2.70 -7.87 5.92
C ILE A 79 2.93 -7.91 7.43
N VAL A 80 1.87 -7.68 8.21
CA VAL A 80 1.90 -7.75 9.68
C VAL A 80 2.33 -9.13 10.15
N THR A 81 1.76 -10.20 9.59
CA THR A 81 2.12 -11.57 9.97
C THR A 81 3.59 -11.87 9.65
N ILE A 82 4.07 -11.53 8.45
CA ILE A 82 5.47 -11.75 8.06
C ILE A 82 6.41 -10.96 8.97
N GLY A 83 6.12 -9.68 9.23
CA GLY A 83 6.93 -8.84 10.12
C GLY A 83 7.01 -9.40 11.55
N ARG A 84 5.87 -9.87 12.10
CA ARG A 84 5.84 -10.52 13.43
C ARG A 84 6.68 -11.80 13.46
N SER A 85 6.57 -12.63 12.43
CA SER A 85 7.38 -13.86 12.33
C SER A 85 8.87 -13.57 12.22
N MET A 86 9.26 -12.53 11.46
CA MET A 86 10.66 -12.09 11.34
C MET A 86 11.21 -11.63 12.70
N LEU A 87 10.47 -10.80 13.44
CA LEU A 87 10.88 -10.35 14.77
C LEU A 87 11.04 -11.51 15.75
N HIS A 88 10.07 -12.41 15.77
CA HIS A 88 10.10 -13.58 16.65
C HIS A 88 11.28 -14.51 16.31
N HIS A 89 11.54 -14.75 15.02
CA HIS A 89 12.65 -15.58 14.57
C HIS A 89 14.02 -14.95 14.92
N ALA A 90 14.16 -13.64 14.72
CA ALA A 90 15.39 -12.91 15.04
C ALA A 90 15.57 -12.61 16.54
N LYS A 91 14.59 -12.96 17.39
CA LYS A 91 14.53 -12.63 18.82
C LYS A 91 14.71 -11.13 19.09
N LEU A 92 14.16 -10.29 18.20
CA LEU A 92 14.21 -8.84 18.31
C LEU A 92 12.98 -8.29 19.01
N ASP A 93 13.16 -7.18 19.72
CA ASP A 93 12.07 -6.49 20.39
C ASP A 93 11.16 -5.75 19.38
N LYS A 94 9.94 -5.44 19.81
CA LYS A 94 8.91 -4.75 19.02
C LYS A 94 9.31 -3.35 18.57
N CYS A 95 10.36 -2.76 19.16
CA CYS A 95 10.94 -1.50 18.71
C CYS A 95 11.36 -1.54 17.24
N PHE A 96 11.77 -2.70 16.74
CA PHE A 96 12.17 -2.91 15.33
C PHE A 96 11.00 -3.22 14.39
N TRP A 97 9.77 -2.89 14.80
CA TRP A 97 8.57 -3.15 14.01
C TRP A 97 8.61 -2.50 12.63
N ALA A 98 9.08 -1.26 12.55
CA ALA A 98 9.16 -0.52 11.28
C ALA A 98 10.11 -1.22 10.29
N GLU A 99 11.29 -1.63 10.76
CA GLU A 99 12.29 -2.35 9.98
C GLU A 99 11.79 -3.72 9.53
N ALA A 100 11.13 -4.45 10.43
CA ALA A 100 10.53 -5.75 10.11
C ALA A 100 9.41 -5.61 9.07
N ALA A 101 8.55 -4.61 9.19
CA ALA A 101 7.50 -4.33 8.22
C ALA A 101 8.06 -3.92 6.86
N MET A 102 9.08 -3.04 6.82
CA MET A 102 9.76 -2.67 5.58
C MET A 102 10.41 -3.88 4.89
N THR A 103 11.04 -4.76 5.67
CA THR A 103 11.65 -6.00 5.17
C THR A 103 10.58 -6.96 4.65
N ALA A 104 9.48 -7.13 5.36
CA ALA A 104 8.34 -7.94 4.93
C ALA A 104 7.78 -7.46 3.58
N ILE A 105 7.61 -6.15 3.40
CA ILE A 105 7.16 -5.54 2.14
C ILE A 105 8.17 -5.82 1.03
N TYR A 106 9.46 -5.63 1.30
CA TYR A 106 10.53 -5.88 0.34
C TYR A 106 10.56 -7.33 -0.15
N VAL A 107 10.51 -8.28 0.78
CA VAL A 107 10.48 -9.72 0.49
C VAL A 107 9.23 -10.07 -0.29
N LYS A 108 8.05 -9.63 0.16
CA LYS A 108 6.78 -9.94 -0.50
C LYS A 108 6.70 -9.42 -1.94
N ASN A 109 7.28 -8.25 -2.22
CA ASN A 109 7.31 -7.68 -3.58
C ASN A 109 8.26 -8.41 -4.54
N ARG A 110 9.16 -9.26 -4.01
CA ARG A 110 10.16 -10.04 -4.77
C ARG A 110 9.86 -11.53 -4.79
N LEU A 111 8.96 -12.02 -3.95
CA LEU A 111 8.55 -13.41 -3.98
C LEU A 111 7.54 -13.63 -5.11
N PRO A 112 7.67 -14.74 -5.86
CA PRO A 112 6.69 -15.13 -6.84
C PRO A 112 5.37 -15.48 -6.13
N SER A 113 4.24 -15.01 -6.66
CA SER A 113 2.93 -15.34 -6.09
C SER A 113 2.12 -16.20 -7.07
N PRO A 114 1.46 -17.27 -6.58
CA PRO A 114 0.59 -18.10 -7.42
C PRO A 114 -0.53 -17.29 -8.09
N LYS A 115 -0.96 -16.20 -7.45
CA LYS A 115 -2.00 -15.30 -7.96
C LYS A 115 -1.61 -14.54 -9.23
N ILE A 116 -0.32 -14.51 -9.56
CA ILE A 116 0.24 -13.82 -10.72
C ILE A 116 1.12 -14.76 -11.55
N GLU A 117 0.71 -16.02 -11.71
CA GLU A 117 1.42 -17.02 -12.53
C GLU A 117 2.89 -17.19 -12.11
N HIS A 118 3.17 -17.18 -10.80
CA HIS A 118 4.53 -17.27 -10.26
C HIS A 118 5.49 -16.15 -10.72
N LYS A 119 4.95 -15.02 -11.23
CA LYS A 119 5.73 -13.80 -11.44
C LYS A 119 5.90 -13.05 -10.12
N THR A 120 6.86 -12.13 -10.05
CA THR A 120 7.04 -11.27 -8.88
C THR A 120 6.16 -10.02 -9.00
N PRO A 121 5.54 -9.52 -7.91
CA PRO A 121 4.70 -8.33 -7.96
C PRO A 121 5.40 -7.12 -8.58
N THR A 122 6.71 -6.98 -8.34
CA THR A 122 7.52 -5.91 -8.95
C THR A 122 7.56 -6.03 -10.48
N CYS A 123 7.78 -7.24 -11.00
CA CYS A 123 7.79 -7.52 -12.44
C CYS A 123 6.41 -7.27 -13.08
N VAL A 124 5.33 -7.67 -12.38
CA VAL A 124 3.96 -7.45 -12.86
C VAL A 124 3.58 -5.97 -12.84
N CYS A 125 3.96 -5.19 -11.82
CA CYS A 125 3.67 -3.75 -11.82
C CYS A 125 4.42 -3.02 -12.95
N SER A 126 5.66 -3.43 -13.26
CA SER A 126 6.36 -2.94 -14.46
C SER A 126 5.70 -3.39 -15.77
N ALA A 127 5.18 -4.63 -15.84
CA ALA A 127 4.64 -5.19 -17.08
C ALA A 127 3.15 -4.89 -17.34
N VAL A 128 2.30 -4.85 -16.31
CA VAL A 128 0.83 -4.78 -16.38
C VAL A 128 0.32 -3.63 -15.51
N GLY A 129 -0.56 -2.78 -16.06
CA GLY A 129 -1.11 -1.61 -15.37
C GLY A 129 -2.17 -1.90 -14.32
N ARG A 130 -1.92 -2.86 -13.41
CA ARG A 130 -2.73 -3.07 -12.21
C ARG A 130 -1.91 -2.71 -10.99
N THR A 131 -2.16 -1.52 -10.47
CA THR A 131 -1.83 -1.16 -9.09
C THR A 131 -2.95 -1.71 -8.20
N PHE A 132 -2.59 -2.48 -7.17
CA PHE A 132 -3.52 -3.02 -6.17
C PHE A 132 -3.89 -1.96 -5.14
#